data_AF-A0A7S0FLX4-F1
#
_entry.id   AF-A0A7S0FLX4-F1
#
_cell.length_a   1.000
_cell.length_b   1.000
_cell.length_c   1.000
_cell.angle_alpha   90.00
_cell.angle_beta   90.00
_cell.angle_gamma   90.00
#
_symmetry.space_group_name_H-M   'P 1'
#
loop_
_entity.id
_entity.type
_entity.pdbx_description
1 polymer ?
#
loop_
_entity_poly.entity_id
_entity_poly.type
_entity_poly.pdbx_seq_one_letter_code
_entity_poly.pdbx_strand_id
1 'polypeptide(L)'
;MEAGDKPKGRRGRPEDTTGMGKQAMVRNKTANPQQVTAEQLLREAVDRQEEDARPPKQRIVDEDELQMYRVRKRKEFEDIIRRQRQNIGAWTKYAQWEASQQEFRRARSIFERALHVEYQNISIWLKYLEMEMKNKFVNHARNLFDRVTQLLPRVDQFWYKYAYMEELLANYAGARTIYERWMEWEPEDSAWLQYCKFEERCNEIDKGRRVMERYVSCRPTQQAFLRLCKFEEKHNNVSRTRSGYEKGVEMLGG
;
A
#
# COMPACT_ATOMS: atom_id res chain seq x y z
N MET A 1 -58.60 40.94 -30.44
CA MET A 1 -57.17 40.97 -30.80
C MET A 1 -56.66 39.56 -30.60
N GLU A 2 -56.58 38.84 -31.71
CA GLU A 2 -56.66 37.39 -31.79
C GLU A 2 -55.30 36.73 -31.53
N ALA A 3 -55.35 35.62 -30.79
CA ALA A 3 -54.24 34.73 -30.53
C ALA A 3 -53.77 34.05 -31.83
N GLY A 4 -52.46 33.79 -31.94
CA GLY A 4 -51.85 33.13 -33.09
C GLY A 4 -50.70 32.21 -32.68
N ASP A 5 -51.08 31.12 -32.04
CA ASP A 5 -50.30 29.93 -31.73
C ASP A 5 -49.62 29.38 -33.01
N LYS A 6 -48.29 29.22 -33.02
CA LYS A 6 -47.56 28.70 -34.18
C LYS A 6 -47.59 27.16 -34.17
N PRO A 7 -48.01 26.49 -35.26
CA PRO A 7 -48.21 25.06 -35.25
C PRO A 7 -46.91 24.25 -35.45
N LYS A 8 -46.94 23.06 -34.85
CA LYS A 8 -46.03 21.92 -35.05
C LYS A 8 -45.93 21.56 -36.54
N GLY A 9 -44.75 21.79 -37.13
CA GLY A 9 -44.39 21.25 -38.44
C GLY A 9 -44.05 19.77 -38.36
N ARG A 10 -45.03 18.90 -38.64
CA ARG A 10 -44.78 17.53 -39.09
C ARG A 10 -43.85 17.59 -40.30
N ARG A 11 -42.65 16.99 -40.21
CA ARG A 11 -41.80 16.80 -41.39
C ARG A 11 -42.44 15.72 -42.25
N GLY A 12 -43.02 16.15 -43.37
CA GLY A 12 -43.54 15.28 -44.41
C GLY A 12 -42.43 14.39 -44.97
N ARG A 13 -42.79 13.14 -45.24
CA ARG A 13 -42.02 12.19 -46.05
C ARG A 13 -41.89 12.78 -47.46
N PRO A 14 -40.68 12.96 -48.04
CA PRO A 14 -40.58 13.38 -49.42
C PRO A 14 -41.01 12.22 -50.31
N GLU A 15 -41.97 12.50 -51.19
CA GLU A 15 -42.38 11.61 -52.28
C GLU A 15 -41.23 11.40 -53.26
N ASP A 16 -41.22 10.20 -53.83
CA ASP A 16 -40.23 9.64 -54.74
C ASP A 16 -40.29 10.39 -56.09
N THR A 17 -39.43 11.40 -56.27
CA THR A 17 -39.20 12.01 -57.58
C THR A 17 -38.04 11.31 -58.28
N THR A 18 -38.45 10.44 -59.19
CA THR A 18 -37.60 9.77 -60.17
C THR A 18 -36.76 10.78 -60.96
N GLY A 19 -35.45 10.55 -61.03
CA GLY A 19 -34.67 10.86 -62.22
C GLY A 19 -34.23 12.32 -62.43
N MET A 20 -33.47 12.88 -61.50
CA MET A 20 -32.40 13.83 -61.85
C MET A 20 -31.13 13.39 -61.14
N GLY A 21 -30.13 12.97 -61.93
CA GLY A 21 -28.88 12.41 -61.42
C GLY A 21 -28.32 13.28 -60.30
N LYS A 22 -27.86 12.63 -59.21
CA LYS A 22 -27.17 13.30 -58.10
C LYS A 22 -26.16 14.27 -58.71
N GLN A 23 -26.45 15.58 -58.71
CA GLN A 23 -25.47 16.58 -59.11
C GLN A 23 -24.30 16.34 -58.18
N ALA A 24 -23.20 15.83 -58.73
CA ALA A 24 -22.00 15.63 -57.96
C ALA A 24 -21.60 17.02 -57.47
N MET A 25 -21.80 17.30 -56.17
CA MET A 25 -21.25 18.50 -55.56
C MET A 25 -19.78 18.54 -55.93
N VAL A 26 -19.40 19.53 -56.74
CA VAL A 26 -18.02 19.71 -57.16
C VAL A 26 -17.25 20.02 -55.88
N ARG A 27 -16.55 19.02 -55.34
CA ARG A 27 -15.73 19.19 -54.14
C ARG A 27 -14.61 20.13 -54.53
N ASN A 28 -14.59 21.30 -53.90
CA ASN A 28 -13.49 22.23 -54.11
C ASN A 28 -12.19 21.57 -53.64
N LYS A 29 -11.23 21.42 -54.57
CA LYS A 29 -9.91 20.81 -54.32
C LYS A 29 -8.82 21.85 -54.03
N THR A 30 -9.18 23.13 -53.88
CA THR A 30 -8.21 24.15 -53.44
C THR A 30 -7.66 23.79 -52.07
N ALA A 31 -6.38 24.09 -51.83
CA ALA A 31 -5.75 23.85 -50.54
C ALA A 31 -6.55 24.52 -49.40
N ASN A 32 -6.87 23.75 -48.36
CA ASN A 32 -7.54 24.29 -47.18
C ASN A 32 -6.56 25.23 -46.44
N PRO A 33 -6.90 26.53 -46.23
CA PRO A 33 -6.02 27.47 -45.56
C PRO A 33 -5.68 27.08 -44.11
N GLN A 34 -6.54 26.30 -43.45
CA GLN A 34 -6.28 25.75 -42.13
C GLN A 34 -6.20 24.23 -42.22
N GLN A 35 -5.01 23.69 -42.00
CA GLN A 35 -4.82 22.25 -41.93
C GLN A 35 -5.30 21.75 -40.59
N VAL A 36 -6.11 20.70 -40.58
CA VAL A 36 -6.55 20.04 -39.36
C VAL A 36 -5.32 19.46 -38.67
N THR A 37 -4.99 19.98 -37.48
CA THR A 37 -3.84 19.53 -36.69
C THR A 37 -4.24 18.36 -35.79
N ALA A 38 -3.26 17.54 -35.39
CA ALA A 38 -3.49 16.47 -34.42
C ALA A 38 -4.03 17.01 -33.08
N GLU A 39 -3.59 18.20 -32.66
CA GLU A 39 -4.08 18.88 -31.46
C GLU A 39 -5.58 19.21 -31.55
N GLN A 40 -6.03 19.71 -32.70
CA GLN A 40 -7.44 20.06 -32.92
C GLN A 40 -8.35 18.82 -32.84
N LEU A 41 -7.91 17.70 -33.42
CA LEU A 41 -8.63 16.43 -33.35
C LEU A 41 -8.68 15.88 -31.92
N LEU A 42 -7.58 15.95 -31.17
CA LEU A 42 -7.51 15.49 -29.79
C LEU A 42 -8.39 16.34 -28.87
N ARG A 43 -8.40 17.66 -29.07
CA ARG A 43 -9.24 18.58 -28.30
C ARG A 43 -10.72 18.35 -28.57
N GLU A 44 -11.11 18.23 -29.83
CA GLU A 44 -12.50 17.92 -30.21
C GLU A 44 -12.95 16.54 -29.70
N ALA A 45 -12.04 15.56 -29.67
CA ALA A 45 -12.32 14.24 -29.09
C ALA A 45 -12.55 14.28 -27.58
N VAL A 46 -11.78 15.10 -26.85
CA VAL A 46 -11.95 15.32 -25.40
C VAL A 46 -13.23 16.10 -25.11
N ASP A 47 -13.52 17.15 -25.89
CA ASP A 47 -14.75 17.96 -25.72
C ASP A 47 -16.02 17.16 -26.02
N ARG A 48 -15.93 16.16 -26.91
CA ARG A 48 -17.00 15.20 -27.22
C ARG A 48 -17.00 13.96 -26.34
N GLN A 49 -16.02 13.82 -25.45
CA GLN A 49 -16.04 12.73 -24.49
C GLN A 49 -17.21 12.99 -23.53
N GLU A 50 -18.29 12.22 -23.71
CA GLU A 50 -19.40 12.24 -22.76
C GLU A 50 -18.84 11.93 -21.37
N GLU A 51 -19.10 12.82 -20.40
CA GLU A 51 -18.75 12.54 -19.01
C GLU A 51 -19.39 11.21 -18.60
N ASP A 52 -18.58 10.30 -18.06
CA ASP A 52 -19.06 9.02 -17.57
C ASP A 52 -20.30 9.23 -16.68
N ALA A 53 -21.42 8.62 -17.07
CA ALA A 53 -22.69 8.77 -16.36
C ALA A 53 -22.52 8.35 -14.90
N ARG A 54 -22.54 9.33 -13.98
CA ARG A 54 -22.39 9.07 -12.55
C ARG A 54 -23.71 8.52 -12.01
N PRO A 55 -23.71 7.39 -11.30
CA PRO A 55 -24.93 6.89 -10.69
C PRO A 55 -25.52 7.92 -9.70
N PRO A 56 -26.85 8.04 -9.61
CA PRO A 56 -27.48 8.99 -8.70
C PRO A 56 -27.11 8.68 -7.24
N LYS A 57 -26.86 9.73 -6.45
CA LYS A 57 -26.58 9.59 -5.01
C LYS A 57 -27.84 9.09 -4.30
N GLN A 58 -27.85 7.81 -3.93
CA GLN A 58 -28.93 7.21 -3.13
C GLN A 58 -28.62 7.41 -1.64
N ARG A 59 -29.60 7.88 -0.87
CA ARG A 59 -29.49 7.96 0.60
C ARG A 59 -30.14 6.72 1.19
N ILE A 60 -29.38 5.98 1.99
CA ILE A 60 -29.87 4.81 2.73
C ILE A 60 -30.64 5.32 3.94
N VAL A 61 -31.91 4.93 4.09
CA VAL A 61 -32.79 5.40 5.16
C VAL A 61 -32.97 4.33 6.24
N ASP A 62 -33.21 3.08 5.82
CA ASP A 62 -33.60 2.00 6.73
C ASP A 62 -32.53 0.90 6.88
N GLU A 63 -32.63 0.10 7.95
CA GLU A 63 -31.72 -1.02 8.20
C GLU A 63 -31.80 -2.10 7.10
N ASP A 64 -33.00 -2.38 6.61
CA ASP A 64 -33.21 -3.32 5.51
C ASP A 64 -32.54 -2.85 4.21
N GLU A 65 -32.62 -1.55 3.90
CA GLU A 65 -31.92 -0.96 2.75
C GLU A 65 -30.40 -1.07 2.90
N LEU A 66 -29.88 -0.85 4.11
CA LEU A 66 -28.45 -1.03 4.42
C LEU A 66 -28.01 -2.48 4.23
N GLN A 67 -28.82 -3.45 4.66
CA GLN A 67 -28.55 -4.86 4.45
C GLN A 67 -28.56 -5.24 2.96
N MET A 68 -29.55 -4.77 2.20
CA MET A 68 -29.60 -4.98 0.76
C MET A 68 -28.38 -4.38 0.05
N TYR A 69 -27.97 -3.18 0.43
CA TYR A 69 -26.74 -2.55 -0.06
C TYR A 69 -25.51 -3.40 0.25
N ARG A 70 -25.37 -3.89 1.48
CA ARG A 70 -24.25 -4.76 1.90
C ARG A 70 -24.23 -6.06 1.10
N VAL A 71 -25.37 -6.73 0.93
CA VAL A 71 -25.46 -7.98 0.15
C VAL A 71 -25.07 -7.74 -1.32
N ARG A 72 -25.58 -6.66 -1.93
CA ARG A 72 -25.24 -6.28 -3.31
C ARG A 72 -23.74 -6.04 -3.47
N LYS A 73 -23.14 -5.23 -2.58
CA LYS A 73 -21.71 -4.91 -2.62
C LYS A 73 -20.83 -6.14 -2.37
N ARG A 74 -21.19 -7.00 -1.42
CA ARG A 74 -20.49 -8.27 -1.17
C ARG A 74 -20.50 -9.16 -2.41
N LYS A 75 -21.65 -9.27 -3.08
CA LYS A 75 -21.76 -10.03 -4.33
C LYS A 75 -20.85 -9.46 -5.41
N GLU A 76 -20.83 -8.14 -5.61
CA GLU A 76 -19.91 -7.48 -6.55
C GLU A 76 -18.44 -7.83 -6.26
N PHE A 77 -18.00 -7.71 -5.01
CA PHE A 77 -16.62 -8.04 -4.62
C PHE A 77 -16.30 -9.52 -4.80
N GLU A 78 -17.18 -10.42 -4.38
CA GLU A 78 -16.99 -11.86 -4.56
C GLU A 78 -16.95 -12.25 -6.04
N ASP A 79 -17.77 -11.63 -6.89
CA ASP A 79 -17.75 -11.87 -8.34
C ASP A 79 -16.45 -11.37 -8.98
N ILE A 80 -15.91 -10.23 -8.54
CA ILE A 80 -14.59 -9.74 -8.95
C ILE A 80 -13.50 -10.73 -8.52
N ILE A 81 -13.51 -11.19 -7.28
CA ILE A 81 -12.53 -12.13 -6.73
C ILE A 81 -12.62 -13.49 -7.45
N ARG A 82 -13.82 -13.96 -7.79
CA ARG A 82 -14.02 -15.19 -8.56
C ARG A 82 -13.44 -15.09 -9.96
N ARG A 83 -13.61 -13.95 -10.64
CA ARG A 83 -13.04 -13.70 -11.97
C ARG A 83 -11.53 -13.48 -11.93
N GLN A 84 -11.03 -12.81 -10.89
CA GLN A 84 -9.65 -12.37 -10.75
C GLN A 84 -9.07 -12.77 -9.41
N ARG A 85 -8.90 -14.08 -9.17
CA ARG A 85 -8.47 -14.60 -7.87
C ARG A 85 -7.08 -14.10 -7.43
N GLN A 86 -6.18 -13.89 -8.38
CA GLN A 86 -4.82 -13.41 -8.11
C GLN A 86 -4.73 -11.88 -7.92
N ASN A 87 -5.82 -11.13 -8.16
CA ASN A 87 -5.79 -9.69 -7.99
C ASN A 87 -5.90 -9.31 -6.51
N ILE A 88 -4.74 -9.19 -5.86
CA ILE A 88 -4.60 -8.83 -4.44
C ILE A 88 -5.21 -7.46 -4.12
N GLY A 89 -5.23 -6.55 -5.08
CA GLY A 89 -5.88 -5.25 -4.94
C GLY A 89 -7.38 -5.38 -4.71
N ALA A 90 -8.05 -6.36 -5.36
CA ALA A 90 -9.46 -6.63 -5.14
C ALA A 90 -9.73 -7.16 -3.73
N TRP A 91 -8.92 -8.11 -3.25
CA TRP A 91 -9.00 -8.63 -1.88
C TRP A 91 -8.83 -7.53 -0.84
N THR A 92 -7.82 -6.67 -1.02
CA THR A 92 -7.51 -5.57 -0.10
C THR A 92 -8.66 -4.56 -0.04
N LYS A 93 -9.21 -4.16 -1.20
CA LYS A 93 -10.35 -3.25 -1.28
C LYS A 93 -11.60 -3.83 -0.59
N TYR A 94 -11.87 -5.12 -0.80
CA TYR A 94 -13.01 -5.78 -0.16
C TYR A 94 -12.86 -5.85 1.36
N ALA A 95 -11.69 -6.24 1.86
CA ALA A 95 -11.44 -6.30 3.29
C ALA A 95 -11.50 -4.91 3.96
N GLN A 96 -10.95 -3.88 3.31
CA GLN A 96 -11.07 -2.49 3.77
C GLN A 96 -12.51 -1.99 3.80
N TRP A 97 -13.31 -2.38 2.80
CA TRP A 97 -14.73 -2.05 2.78
C TRP A 97 -15.49 -2.70 3.94
N GLU A 98 -15.28 -3.99 4.24
CA GLU A 98 -15.87 -4.62 5.44
C GLU A 98 -15.37 -3.97 6.74
N ALA A 99 -14.09 -3.60 6.82
CA ALA A 99 -13.55 -2.87 7.96
C ALA A 99 -14.21 -1.49 8.14
N SER A 100 -14.55 -0.79 7.05
CA SER A 100 -15.30 0.47 7.10
C SER A 100 -16.73 0.30 7.64
N GLN A 101 -17.30 -0.90 7.51
CA GLN A 101 -18.60 -1.26 8.06
C GLN A 101 -18.51 -1.77 9.51
N GLN A 102 -17.33 -1.73 10.13
CA GLN A 102 -17.01 -2.30 11.44
C GLN A 102 -17.21 -3.82 11.53
N GLU A 103 -17.27 -4.51 10.39
CA GLU A 103 -17.41 -5.96 10.29
C GLU A 103 -16.04 -6.66 10.32
N PHE A 104 -15.30 -6.48 11.41
CA PHE A 104 -13.89 -6.93 11.52
C PHE A 104 -13.73 -8.45 11.40
N ARG A 105 -14.69 -9.24 11.87
CA ARG A 105 -14.66 -10.70 11.73
C ARG A 105 -14.66 -11.14 10.26
N ARG A 106 -15.47 -10.47 9.42
CA ARG A 106 -15.51 -10.73 7.97
C ARG A 106 -14.26 -10.22 7.29
N ALA A 107 -13.79 -9.01 7.64
CA ALA A 107 -12.54 -8.47 7.12
C ALA A 107 -11.36 -9.42 7.37
N ARG A 108 -11.24 -9.98 8.59
CA ARG A 108 -10.26 -11.03 8.93
C ARG A 108 -10.41 -12.25 8.04
N SER A 109 -11.61 -12.79 7.90
CA SER A 109 -11.88 -13.95 7.02
C SER A 109 -11.44 -13.69 5.57
N ILE A 110 -11.66 -12.48 5.05
CA ILE A 110 -11.23 -12.09 3.70
C ILE A 110 -9.70 -12.01 3.61
N PHE A 111 -9.03 -11.42 4.61
CA PHE A 111 -7.56 -11.37 4.64
C PHE A 111 -6.95 -12.77 4.75
N GLU A 112 -7.47 -13.66 5.60
CA GLU A 112 -7.00 -15.04 5.69
C GLU A 112 -7.20 -15.78 4.36
N ARG A 113 -8.35 -15.61 3.70
CA ARG A 113 -8.58 -16.15 2.34
C ARG A 113 -7.58 -15.61 1.33
N ALA A 114 -7.25 -14.32 1.39
CA ALA A 114 -6.26 -13.71 0.51
C ALA A 114 -4.85 -14.27 0.76
N LEU A 115 -4.48 -14.49 2.03
CA LEU A 115 -3.21 -15.11 2.41
C LEU A 115 -3.11 -16.57 1.97
N HIS A 116 -4.23 -17.31 1.94
CA HIS A 116 -4.26 -18.66 1.33
C HIS A 116 -4.00 -18.64 -0.18
N VAL A 117 -4.27 -17.53 -0.88
CA VAL A 117 -3.94 -17.40 -2.30
C VAL A 117 -2.46 -17.07 -2.46
N GLU A 118 -1.97 -16.05 -1.75
CA GLU A 118 -0.58 -15.59 -1.87
C GLU A 118 -0.05 -15.09 -0.53
N TYR A 119 0.51 -15.99 0.28
CA TYR A 119 1.06 -15.64 1.58
C TYR A 119 2.39 -14.89 1.50
N GLN A 120 3.10 -14.94 0.36
CA GLN A 120 4.38 -14.25 0.18
C GLN A 120 4.20 -12.74 -0.05
N ASN A 121 2.98 -12.31 -0.37
CA ASN A 121 2.73 -10.92 -0.70
C ASN A 121 2.76 -10.02 0.55
N ILE A 122 3.79 -9.19 0.62
CA ILE A 122 4.02 -8.27 1.75
C ILE A 122 2.85 -7.30 1.94
N SER A 123 2.22 -6.84 0.85
CA SER A 123 1.15 -5.84 0.90
C SER A 123 -0.07 -6.33 1.67
N ILE A 124 -0.44 -7.61 1.53
CA ILE A 124 -1.58 -8.21 2.23
C ILE A 124 -1.36 -8.16 3.74
N TRP A 125 -0.20 -8.64 4.20
CA TRP A 125 0.16 -8.62 5.62
C TRP A 125 0.17 -7.21 6.18
N LEU A 126 0.78 -6.25 5.46
CA LEU A 126 0.82 -4.86 5.90
C LEU A 126 -0.57 -4.28 6.07
N LYS A 127 -1.48 -4.53 5.11
CA LYS A 127 -2.86 -4.02 5.17
C LYS A 127 -3.69 -4.69 6.25
N TYR A 128 -3.45 -5.98 6.48
CA TYR A 128 -4.11 -6.71 7.56
C TYR A 128 -3.62 -6.23 8.94
N LEU A 129 -2.31 -6.10 9.14
CA LEU A 129 -1.72 -5.53 10.35
C LEU A 129 -2.18 -4.08 10.58
N GLU A 130 -2.20 -3.25 9.54
CA GLU A 130 -2.69 -1.87 9.61
C GLU A 130 -4.14 -1.80 10.08
N MET A 131 -5.00 -2.72 9.63
CA MET A 131 -6.39 -2.82 10.08
C MET A 131 -6.46 -3.17 11.57
N GLU A 132 -5.76 -4.21 12.04
CA GLU A 132 -5.80 -4.62 13.46
C GLU A 132 -5.25 -3.52 14.38
N MET A 133 -4.15 -2.86 13.97
CA MET A 133 -3.55 -1.76 14.73
C MET A 133 -4.46 -0.53 14.82
N LYS A 134 -5.07 -0.10 13.70
CA LYS A 134 -5.99 1.06 13.70
C LYS A 134 -7.19 0.87 14.62
N ASN A 135 -7.68 -0.35 14.73
CA ASN A 135 -8.83 -0.69 15.57
C ASN A 135 -8.43 -1.11 16.99
N LYS A 136 -7.15 -0.95 17.38
CA LYS A 136 -6.61 -1.26 18.72
C LYS A 136 -6.73 -2.73 19.13
N PHE A 137 -6.79 -3.66 18.18
CA PHE A 137 -6.80 -5.10 18.45
C PHE A 137 -5.39 -5.65 18.65
N VAL A 138 -4.73 -5.22 19.73
CA VAL A 138 -3.30 -5.47 19.98
C VAL A 138 -2.94 -6.96 19.99
N ASN A 139 -3.73 -7.80 20.68
CA ASN A 139 -3.42 -9.23 20.76
C ASN A 139 -3.52 -9.94 19.40
N HIS A 140 -4.46 -9.51 18.55
CA HIS A 140 -4.57 -10.05 17.19
C HIS A 140 -3.40 -9.57 16.33
N ALA A 141 -3.01 -8.30 16.45
CA ALA A 141 -1.84 -7.75 15.78
C ALA A 141 -0.55 -8.49 16.18
N ARG A 142 -0.34 -8.79 17.48
CA ARG A 142 0.79 -9.59 17.97
C ARG A 142 0.84 -10.98 17.34
N ASN A 143 -0.26 -11.72 17.39
CA ASN A 143 -0.35 -13.05 16.78
C ASN A 143 -0.05 -13.00 15.28
N LEU A 144 -0.52 -11.95 14.60
CA LEU A 144 -0.28 -11.76 13.18
C LEU A 144 1.19 -11.40 12.87
N PHE A 145 1.81 -10.56 13.71
CA PHE A 145 3.24 -10.25 13.64
C PHE A 145 4.12 -11.48 13.90
N ASP A 146 3.79 -12.30 14.90
CA ASP A 146 4.50 -13.54 15.15
C ASP A 146 4.39 -14.50 13.96
N ARG A 147 3.19 -14.63 13.38
CA ARG A 147 2.98 -15.48 12.21
C ARG A 147 3.77 -14.99 11.01
N VAL A 148 3.76 -13.69 10.70
CA VAL A 148 4.47 -13.17 9.53
C VAL A 148 5.98 -13.22 9.70
N THR A 149 6.50 -12.99 10.91
CA THR A 149 7.95 -13.08 11.18
C THR A 149 8.46 -14.51 11.10
N GLN A 150 7.63 -15.51 11.43
CA GLN A 150 7.95 -16.92 11.22
C GLN A 150 7.91 -17.34 9.73
N LEU A 151 6.92 -16.85 8.98
CA LEU A 151 6.75 -17.21 7.56
C LEU A 151 7.73 -16.46 6.63
N LEU A 152 8.01 -15.19 6.93
CA LEU A 152 8.80 -14.27 6.11
C LEU A 152 9.91 -13.60 6.95
N PRO A 153 10.87 -14.37 7.52
CA PRO A 153 11.88 -13.84 8.43
C PRO A 153 12.86 -12.87 7.75
N ARG A 154 13.06 -12.99 6.43
CA ARG A 154 13.95 -12.14 5.63
C ARG A 154 13.37 -10.76 5.32
N VAL A 155 12.11 -10.51 5.63
CA VAL A 155 11.46 -9.22 5.37
C VAL A 155 11.57 -8.33 6.61
N ASP A 156 12.65 -7.56 6.66
CA ASP A 156 12.99 -6.65 7.78
C ASP A 156 11.86 -5.67 8.15
N GLN A 157 11.05 -5.28 7.16
CA GLN A 157 9.92 -4.37 7.37
C GLN A 157 8.94 -4.84 8.45
N PHE A 158 8.71 -6.16 8.58
CA PHE A 158 7.81 -6.68 9.61
C PHE A 158 8.43 -6.60 11.00
N TRP A 159 9.72 -6.91 11.13
CA TRP A 159 10.47 -6.78 12.38
C TRP A 159 10.50 -5.34 12.89
N TYR A 160 10.79 -4.39 12.00
CA TYR A 160 10.73 -2.95 12.33
C TYR A 160 9.36 -2.54 12.86
N LYS A 161 8.28 -2.91 12.17
CA LYS A 161 6.92 -2.56 12.59
C LYS A 161 6.51 -3.26 13.88
N TYR A 162 6.95 -4.49 14.09
CA TYR A 162 6.62 -5.26 15.28
C TYR A 162 7.32 -4.69 16.53
N ALA A 163 8.63 -4.44 16.44
CA ALA A 163 9.38 -3.79 17.51
C ALA A 163 8.82 -2.40 17.83
N TYR A 164 8.52 -1.60 16.79
CA TYR A 164 7.91 -0.28 16.97
C TYR A 164 6.54 -0.34 17.66
N MET A 165 5.70 -1.34 17.34
CA MET A 165 4.42 -1.52 18.02
C MET A 165 4.61 -1.82 19.52
N GLU A 166 5.52 -2.73 19.89
CA GLU A 166 5.78 -3.01 21.32
C GLU A 166 6.39 -1.80 22.04
N GLU A 167 7.25 -1.03 21.37
CA GLU A 167 7.77 0.25 21.91
C GLU A 167 6.64 1.25 22.19
N LEU A 168 5.68 1.40 21.27
CA LEU A 168 4.51 2.27 21.45
C LEU A 168 3.60 1.82 22.59
N LEU A 169 3.56 0.53 22.88
CA LEU A 169 2.83 -0.06 24.01
C LEU A 169 3.64 -0.01 25.32
N ALA A 170 4.82 0.62 25.33
CA ALA A 170 5.76 0.67 26.44
C ALA A 170 6.22 -0.71 26.95
N ASN A 171 6.11 -1.75 26.10
CA ASN A 171 6.56 -3.10 26.41
C ASN A 171 8.02 -3.30 25.96
N TYR A 172 8.96 -2.67 26.68
CA TYR A 172 10.38 -2.73 26.34
C TYR A 172 10.98 -4.14 26.45
N ALA A 173 10.45 -4.99 27.34
CA ALA A 173 10.90 -6.38 27.46
C ALA A 173 10.46 -7.23 26.24
N GLY A 174 9.23 -7.03 25.78
CA GLY A 174 8.72 -7.65 24.55
C GLY A 174 9.51 -7.20 23.32
N ALA A 175 9.75 -5.89 23.19
CA ALA A 175 10.55 -5.33 22.10
C ALA A 175 11.97 -5.94 22.04
N ARG A 176 12.65 -6.10 23.19
CA ARG A 176 13.95 -6.80 23.27
C ARG A 176 13.88 -8.22 22.76
N THR A 177 12.86 -8.97 23.19
CA THR A 177 12.68 -10.37 22.77
C THR A 177 12.51 -10.46 21.25
N ILE A 178 11.82 -9.50 20.64
CA ILE A 178 11.65 -9.42 19.19
C ILE A 178 12.98 -9.10 18.50
N TYR A 179 13.75 -8.13 19.01
CA TYR A 179 15.08 -7.82 18.46
C TYR A 179 16.03 -9.01 18.57
N GLU A 180 16.08 -9.71 19.71
CA GLU A 180 16.91 -10.90 19.88
C GLU A 180 16.55 -11.99 18.87
N ARG A 181 15.25 -12.30 18.73
CA ARG A 181 14.76 -13.24 17.69
C ARG A 181 15.12 -12.80 16.28
N TRP A 182 15.16 -11.49 16.03
CA TRP A 182 15.55 -10.96 14.73
C TRP A 182 17.05 -11.13 14.48
N MET A 183 17.89 -10.90 15.48
CA MET A 183 19.35 -11.05 15.38
C MET A 183 19.78 -12.51 15.13
N GLU A 184 18.97 -13.50 15.51
CA GLU A 184 19.20 -14.92 15.17
C GLU A 184 19.26 -15.18 13.65
N TRP A 185 18.61 -14.34 12.84
CA TRP A 185 18.61 -14.45 11.37
C TRP A 185 19.79 -13.73 10.70
N GLU A 186 20.68 -13.13 11.48
CA GLU A 186 21.81 -12.31 11.04
C GLU A 186 21.42 -11.26 9.98
N PRO A 187 20.49 -10.35 10.33
CA PRO A 187 19.94 -9.37 9.40
C PRO A 187 20.98 -8.34 8.95
N GLU A 188 20.60 -7.47 8.04
CA GLU A 188 21.47 -6.40 7.54
C GLU A 188 21.94 -5.46 8.66
N ASP A 189 23.03 -4.74 8.44
CA ASP A 189 23.59 -3.75 9.35
C ASP A 189 22.55 -2.75 9.89
N SER A 190 21.55 -2.41 9.07
CA SER A 190 20.47 -1.49 9.45
C SER A 190 19.69 -2.00 10.67
N ALA A 191 19.46 -3.30 10.77
CA ALA A 191 18.74 -3.95 11.86
C ALA A 191 19.52 -3.89 13.18
N TRP A 192 20.82 -4.23 13.15
CA TRP A 192 21.70 -4.15 14.31
C TRP A 192 21.79 -2.73 14.87
N LEU A 193 21.94 -1.74 13.99
CA LEU A 193 21.98 -0.33 14.41
C LEU A 193 20.65 0.13 15.02
N GLN A 194 19.53 -0.40 14.55
CA GLN A 194 18.22 -0.08 15.10
C GLN A 194 18.02 -0.69 16.48
N TYR A 195 18.53 -1.91 16.71
CA TYR A 195 18.53 -2.50 18.05
C TYR A 195 19.41 -1.69 19.02
N CYS A 196 20.61 -1.27 18.60
CA CYS A 196 21.46 -0.40 19.42
C CYS A 196 20.78 0.93 19.74
N LYS A 197 20.15 1.58 18.76
CA LYS A 197 19.36 2.81 18.99
C LYS A 197 18.19 2.58 19.94
N PHE A 198 17.57 1.40 19.92
CA PHE A 198 16.52 1.04 20.86
C PHE A 198 17.07 0.95 22.29
N GLU A 199 18.22 0.30 22.51
CA GLU A 199 18.82 0.25 23.85
C GLU A 199 19.31 1.63 24.32
N GLU A 200 19.78 2.49 23.41
CA GLU A 200 20.05 3.90 23.73
C GLU A 200 18.78 4.64 24.18
N ARG A 201 17.63 4.42 23.52
CA ARG A 201 16.33 4.99 23.95
C ARG A 201 15.90 4.46 25.32
N CYS A 202 16.24 3.22 25.64
CA CYS A 202 15.97 2.60 26.93
C CYS A 202 16.97 3.00 28.03
N ASN A 203 17.99 3.82 27.71
CA ASN A 203 19.08 4.21 28.60
C ASN A 203 19.94 3.03 29.12
N GLU A 204 20.04 1.95 28.34
CA GLU A 204 20.70 0.70 28.71
C GLU A 204 21.98 0.52 27.88
N ILE A 205 22.94 1.40 28.13
CA ILE A 205 24.16 1.53 27.31
C ILE A 205 25.01 0.24 27.36
N ASP A 206 25.05 -0.45 28.50
CA ASP A 206 25.77 -1.72 28.64
C ASP A 206 25.22 -2.81 27.71
N LYS A 207 23.90 -2.87 27.54
CA LYS A 207 23.26 -3.81 26.61
C LYS A 207 23.51 -3.39 25.17
N GLY A 208 23.40 -2.09 24.87
CA GLY A 208 23.77 -1.53 23.57
C GLY A 208 25.20 -1.87 23.15
N ARG A 209 26.17 -1.83 24.08
CA ARG A 209 27.55 -2.26 23.83
C ARG A 209 27.64 -3.74 23.47
N ARG A 210 26.98 -4.62 24.23
CA ARG A 210 26.96 -6.06 23.93
C ARG A 210 26.38 -6.35 22.54
N VAL A 211 25.35 -5.60 22.13
CA VAL A 211 24.78 -5.72 20.78
C VAL A 211 25.79 -5.25 19.72
N MET A 212 26.49 -4.14 19.94
CA MET A 212 27.53 -3.68 19.01
C MET A 212 28.73 -4.64 18.92
N GLU A 213 29.15 -5.23 20.03
CA GLU A 213 30.19 -6.27 20.06
C GLU A 213 29.75 -7.50 19.26
N ARG A 214 28.52 -7.99 19.47
CA ARG A 214 27.92 -9.08 18.66
C ARG A 214 27.83 -8.72 17.18
N TYR A 215 27.42 -7.51 16.84
CA TYR A 215 27.36 -7.02 15.46
C TYR A 215 28.72 -7.10 14.76
N VAL A 216 29.79 -6.65 15.43
CA VAL A 216 31.16 -6.74 14.90
C VAL A 216 31.62 -8.19 14.78
N SER A 217 31.27 -9.06 15.72
CA SER A 217 31.59 -10.50 15.63
C SER A 217 30.87 -11.21 14.48
N CYS A 218 29.58 -10.92 14.26
CA CYS A 218 28.80 -11.49 13.16
C CYS A 218 29.27 -10.94 11.80
N ARG A 219 29.62 -9.66 11.72
CA ARG A 219 30.03 -8.99 10.48
C ARG A 219 31.29 -8.14 10.69
N PRO A 220 32.48 -8.76 10.62
CA PRO A 220 33.75 -8.05 10.77
C PRO A 220 34.05 -7.24 9.51
N THR A 221 33.41 -6.09 9.37
CA THR A 221 33.63 -5.13 8.27
C THR A 221 34.23 -3.85 8.82
N GLN A 222 35.01 -3.14 7.99
CA GLN A 222 35.57 -1.84 8.37
C GLN A 222 34.49 -0.87 8.87
N GLN A 223 33.33 -0.86 8.22
CA GLN A 223 32.19 -0.05 8.62
C GLN A 223 31.64 -0.45 9.99
N ALA A 224 31.62 -1.74 10.33
CA ALA A 224 31.18 -2.21 11.63
C ALA A 224 32.11 -1.73 12.77
N PHE A 225 33.42 -1.87 12.60
CA PHE A 225 34.41 -1.37 13.57
C PHE A 225 34.35 0.15 13.71
N LEU A 226 34.22 0.89 12.61
CA LEU A 226 34.04 2.35 12.64
C LEU A 226 32.77 2.77 13.39
N ARG A 227 31.67 2.04 13.20
CA ARG A 227 30.40 2.30 13.91
C ARG A 227 30.51 1.99 15.41
N LEU A 228 31.23 0.92 15.79
CA LEU A 228 31.53 0.61 17.19
C LEU A 228 32.35 1.72 17.86
N CYS A 229 33.41 2.20 17.19
CA CYS A 229 34.24 3.26 17.73
C CYS A 229 33.47 4.57 17.91
N LYS A 230 32.65 4.96 16.90
CA LYS A 230 31.76 6.13 16.99
C LYS A 230 30.73 6.00 18.12
N PHE A 231 30.22 4.80 18.36
CA PHE A 231 29.32 4.54 19.49
C PHE A 231 30.03 4.77 20.83
N GLU A 232 31.23 4.22 21.02
CA GLU A 232 31.98 4.42 22.28
C GLU A 232 32.49 5.85 22.47
N GLU A 233 32.83 6.56 21.39
CA GLU A 233 33.15 8.00 21.41
C GLU A 233 31.95 8.82 21.91
N LYS A 234 30.74 8.54 21.41
CA LYS A 234 29.50 9.19 21.86
C LYS A 234 29.24 8.99 23.36
N HIS A 235 29.65 7.84 23.91
CA HIS A 235 29.51 7.49 25.32
C HIS A 235 30.80 7.74 26.14
N ASN A 236 31.73 8.56 25.62
CA ASN A 236 32.97 9.02 26.26
C ASN A 236 33.94 7.92 26.77
N ASN A 237 33.94 6.71 26.18
CA ASN A 237 34.83 5.61 26.60
C ASN A 237 36.09 5.51 25.73
N VAL A 238 37.04 6.44 25.92
CA VAL A 238 38.26 6.56 25.10
C VAL A 238 39.11 5.28 25.06
N SER A 239 39.20 4.54 26.19
CA SER A 239 39.95 3.28 26.27
C SER A 239 39.38 2.20 25.35
N ARG A 240 38.05 2.05 25.33
CA ARG A 240 37.36 1.07 24.47
C ARG A 240 37.38 1.49 23.01
N THR A 241 37.24 2.78 22.72
CA THR A 241 37.42 3.32 21.38
C THR A 241 38.79 2.94 20.81
N ARG A 242 39.86 3.14 21.59
CA ARG A 242 41.22 2.75 21.17
C ARG A 242 41.32 1.25 20.90
N SER A 243 40.83 0.41 21.82
CA SER A 243 40.82 -1.05 21.65
C SER A 243 40.00 -1.49 20.42
N GLY A 244 38.90 -0.80 20.12
CA GLY A 244 38.08 -1.04 18.93
C GLY A 244 38.83 -0.75 17.63
N TYR A 245 39.57 0.36 17.57
CA TYR A 245 40.42 0.70 16.42
C TYR A 245 41.59 -0.29 16.27
N GLU A 246 42.27 -0.64 17.37
CA GLU A 246 43.37 -1.63 17.36
C GLU A 246 42.90 -2.99 16.82
N LYS A 247 41.78 -3.51 17.33
CA LYS A 247 41.16 -4.76 16.84
C LYS A 247 40.73 -4.67 15.37
N GLY A 248 40.22 -3.51 14.95
CA GLY A 248 39.84 -3.29 13.56
C GLY A 248 41.04 -3.32 12.61
N VAL A 249 42.18 -2.76 13.02
CA VAL A 249 43.43 -2.80 12.25
C VAL A 249 44.02 -4.21 12.22
N GLU A 250 44.02 -4.92 13.35
CA GLU A 250 44.54 -6.30 13.42
C GLU A 250 43.74 -7.27 12.54
N MET A 251 42.41 -7.17 12.53
CA MET A 251 41.53 -8.09 11.79
C MET A 251 41.41 -7.78 10.28
N LEU A 252 41.61 -6.51 9.87
CA LEU A 252 41.41 -6.07 8.48
C LEU A 252 42.70 -5.68 7.75
N GLY A 253 43.79 -5.48 8.49
CA GLY A 253 45.09 -5.04 7.95
C GLY A 253 46.04 -6.20 7.60
N GLY A 254 45.61 -7.45 7.78
CA GLY A 254 46.34 -8.66 7.38
C GLY A 254 46.02 -9.14 5.97
#